data_AF-A0A1I2K9A9-F1
#
_entry.id   AF-A0A1I2K9A9-F1
#
_cell.length_a   1.000
_cell.length_b   1.000
_cell.length_c   1.000
_cell.angle_alpha   90.00
_cell.angle_beta   90.00
_cell.angle_gamma   90.00
#
_symmetry.space_group_name_H-M   'P 1'
#
loop_
_entity.id
_entity.type
_entity.pdbx_description
1 polymer ?
#
loop_
_entity_poly.entity_id
_entity_poly.type
_entity_poly.pdbx_seq_one_letter_code
_entity_poly.pdbx_strand_id
1 'polypeptide(L)'
;MRLQRGTPVAGVDPETARNIARACHDHWSSTPAIADKVHVPAEELAVMLDQLADAAYLQRRDGGDGGRVEWNTTITGGALTMASFLKPISRTRAEKLLAGVLERAADYNADDGKLYVITEIAVFGSYLRPDAVELGDLDLAVKFTGRRPDANEPDTVFAYADASGRNFPTLFATIAWPQTEMLQLLRNRSGYINVHTEDITRFTDDWRAVYRYPATESSPAQ
;
A
#
# COMPACT_ATOMS: atom_id res chain seq x y z
N MET A 1 9.19 -6.64 -0.26
CA MET A 1 9.85 -7.96 -0.31
C MET A 1 8.82 -9.08 -0.11
N ARG A 2 9.17 -10.37 -0.26
CA ARG A 2 8.27 -11.50 0.06
C ARG A 2 8.83 -12.32 1.21
N LEU A 3 7.93 -12.86 2.01
CA LEU A 3 8.25 -13.75 3.12
C LEU A 3 7.72 -15.14 2.83
N GLN A 4 8.48 -16.15 3.24
CA GLN A 4 8.07 -17.55 3.19
C GLN A 4 7.86 -18.02 4.63
N ARG A 5 6.69 -18.62 4.91
CA ARG A 5 6.44 -19.20 6.24
C ARG A 5 7.48 -20.29 6.52
N GLY A 6 8.07 -20.26 7.71
CA GLY A 6 9.12 -21.20 8.11
C GLY A 6 10.53 -20.86 7.63
N THR A 7 10.72 -19.79 6.85
CA THR A 7 12.06 -19.27 6.50
C THR A 7 12.38 -18.06 7.37
N PRO A 8 13.31 -18.16 8.34
CA PRO A 8 13.60 -17.07 9.26
C PRO A 8 14.18 -15.84 8.55
N VAL A 9 13.84 -14.66 9.06
CA VAL A 9 14.45 -13.37 8.71
C VAL A 9 15.44 -13.03 9.79
N ALA A 10 16.73 -13.07 9.48
CA ALA A 10 17.82 -12.86 10.45
C ALA A 10 17.72 -13.78 11.70
N GLY A 11 17.20 -15.00 11.54
CA GLY A 11 17.00 -15.94 12.65
C GLY A 11 15.67 -15.79 13.40
N VAL A 12 14.88 -14.76 13.09
CA VAL A 12 13.55 -14.53 13.66
C VAL A 12 12.47 -15.13 12.75
N ASP A 13 11.41 -15.71 13.33
CA ASP A 13 10.24 -16.11 12.54
C ASP A 13 9.75 -14.96 11.66
N PRO A 14 9.47 -15.18 10.36
CA PRO A 14 9.14 -14.11 9.42
C PRO A 14 7.90 -13.30 9.79
N GLU A 15 6.90 -13.91 10.45
CA GLU A 15 5.69 -13.20 10.88
C GLU A 15 6.01 -12.29 12.07
N THR A 16 6.74 -12.82 13.05
CA THR A 16 7.25 -12.05 14.18
C THR A 16 8.18 -10.91 13.74
N ALA A 17 9.14 -11.18 12.85
CA ALA A 17 10.06 -10.18 12.31
C ALA A 17 9.32 -9.02 11.63
N ARG A 18 8.30 -9.33 10.81
CA ARG A 18 7.45 -8.31 10.18
C ARG A 18 6.66 -7.50 11.19
N ASN A 19 6.12 -8.14 12.22
CA ASN A 19 5.34 -7.46 13.25
C ASN A 19 6.23 -6.55 14.13
N ILE A 20 7.45 -6.98 14.44
CA ILE A 20 8.46 -6.15 15.11
C ILE A 20 8.79 -4.92 14.26
N ALA A 21 9.10 -5.12 12.97
CA ALA A 21 9.39 -4.00 12.08
C ALA A 21 8.22 -3.00 12.02
N ARG A 22 6.96 -3.48 11.93
CA ARG A 22 5.77 -2.62 11.97
C ARG A 22 5.63 -1.86 13.29
N ALA A 23 5.89 -2.52 14.41
CA ALA A 23 5.82 -1.90 15.72
C ALA A 23 6.83 -0.74 15.89
N CYS A 24 7.92 -0.76 15.11
CA CYS A 24 9.01 0.23 15.11
C CYS A 24 8.94 1.24 13.94
N HIS A 25 7.91 1.19 13.07
CA HIS A 25 7.96 1.89 11.80
C HIS A 25 7.71 3.40 11.91
N ASP A 26 6.64 3.79 12.59
CA ASP A 26 6.15 5.18 12.55
C ASP A 26 6.88 6.10 13.53
N HIS A 27 7.43 5.54 14.60
CA HIS A 27 8.11 6.28 15.66
C HIS A 27 9.10 5.38 16.40
N TRP A 28 10.10 6.00 17.02
CA TRP A 28 11.01 5.32 17.94
C TRP A 28 10.22 4.66 19.08
N SER A 29 10.51 3.40 19.37
CA SER A 29 9.75 2.60 20.33
C SER A 29 10.66 1.86 21.29
N SER A 30 10.30 1.82 22.58
CA SER A 30 11.04 1.04 23.59
C SER A 30 10.72 -0.45 23.50
N THR A 31 11.64 -1.30 23.95
CA THR A 31 11.43 -2.77 23.97
C THR A 31 10.12 -3.19 24.66
N PRO A 32 9.73 -2.66 25.84
CA PRO A 32 8.44 -3.00 26.45
C PRO A 32 7.22 -2.63 25.59
N ALA A 33 7.24 -1.45 24.97
CA ALA A 33 6.14 -1.02 24.10
C ALA A 33 6.02 -1.90 22.84
N ILE A 34 7.14 -2.40 22.33
CA ILE A 34 7.15 -3.34 21.21
C ILE A 34 6.62 -4.70 21.66
N ALA A 35 7.04 -5.20 22.83
CA ALA A 35 6.59 -6.47 23.41
C ALA A 35 5.07 -6.52 23.54
N ASP A 36 4.45 -5.44 24.04
CA ASP A 36 3.00 -5.33 24.17
C ASP A 36 2.29 -5.41 22.81
N LYS A 37 2.85 -4.78 21.76
CA LYS A 37 2.28 -4.76 20.40
C LYS A 37 2.41 -6.11 19.68
N VAL A 38 3.51 -6.82 19.88
CA VAL A 38 3.81 -8.07 19.14
C VAL A 38 3.48 -9.33 19.94
N HIS A 39 3.09 -9.17 21.20
CA HIS A 39 2.73 -10.26 22.12
C HIS A 39 3.86 -11.28 22.33
N VAL A 40 5.11 -10.81 22.41
CA VAL A 40 6.31 -11.61 22.69
C VAL A 40 6.92 -11.15 24.03
N PRO A 41 7.36 -12.08 24.91
CA PRO A 41 8.04 -11.71 26.15
C PRO A 41 9.25 -10.81 25.92
N ALA A 42 9.45 -9.80 26.78
CA ALA A 42 10.48 -8.76 26.57
C ALA A 42 11.91 -9.32 26.49
N GLU A 43 12.23 -10.40 27.21
CA GLU A 43 13.55 -11.04 27.18
C GLU A 43 13.81 -11.71 25.82
N GLU A 44 12.83 -12.44 25.30
CA GLU A 44 12.92 -13.08 23.98
C GLU A 44 12.94 -12.03 22.86
N LEU A 45 12.13 -10.99 23.01
CA LEU A 45 12.08 -9.88 22.07
C LEU A 45 13.42 -9.13 21.97
N ALA A 46 14.14 -8.94 23.08
CA ALA A 46 15.43 -8.26 23.07
C ALA A 46 16.42 -8.95 22.11
N VAL A 47 16.48 -10.29 22.15
CA VAL A 47 17.31 -11.08 21.23
C VAL A 47 16.89 -10.89 19.77
N MET A 48 15.58 -10.89 19.50
CA MET A 48 15.05 -10.68 18.15
C MET A 48 15.34 -9.27 17.62
N LEU A 49 15.27 -8.24 18.47
CA LEU A 49 15.57 -6.86 18.10
C LEU A 49 17.04 -6.69 17.72
N ASP A 50 17.95 -7.28 18.50
CA ASP A 50 19.39 -7.28 18.18
C ASP A 50 19.66 -8.03 16.87
N GLN A 51 19.10 -9.22 16.67
CA GLN A 51 19.23 -9.97 15.41
C GLN A 51 18.79 -9.16 14.18
N LEU A 52 17.65 -8.47 14.28
CA LEU A 52 17.13 -7.65 13.19
C LEU A 52 17.94 -6.37 12.98
N ALA A 53 18.54 -5.80 14.02
CA ALA A 53 19.43 -4.65 13.89
C ALA A 53 20.80 -5.03 13.29
N ASP A 54 21.36 -6.17 13.67
CA ASP A 54 22.59 -6.71 13.08
C ASP A 54 22.42 -7.01 11.58
N ALA A 55 21.21 -7.42 11.19
CA ALA A 55 20.82 -7.58 9.78
C ALA A 55 20.33 -6.28 9.10
N ALA A 56 20.49 -5.13 9.76
CA ALA A 56 20.15 -3.80 9.27
C ALA A 56 18.66 -3.57 8.93
N TYR A 57 17.74 -4.37 9.47
CA TYR A 57 16.30 -4.09 9.40
C TYR A 57 15.86 -3.04 10.43
N LEU A 58 16.52 -3.00 11.57
CA LEU A 58 16.27 -2.03 12.63
C LEU A 58 17.51 -1.16 12.90
N GLN A 59 17.26 0.00 13.48
CA GLN A 59 18.27 0.87 14.05
C GLN A 59 17.90 1.16 15.51
N ARG A 60 18.92 1.40 16.33
CA ARG A 60 18.77 1.68 17.75
C ARG A 60 19.42 2.99 18.13
N ARG A 61 18.87 3.64 19.16
CA ARG A 61 19.47 4.82 19.80
C ARG A 61 19.27 4.76 21.30
N ASP A 62 20.11 5.49 22.02
CA ASP A 62 19.85 5.75 23.43
C ASP A 62 18.64 6.69 23.56
N GLY A 63 17.63 6.23 24.29
CA GLY A 63 16.44 7.02 24.59
C GLY A 63 16.75 8.16 25.54
N GLY A 64 16.06 9.29 25.35
CA GLY A 64 16.33 10.53 26.07
C GLY A 64 16.06 10.45 27.58
N ASP A 65 15.14 9.60 28.04
CA ASP A 65 14.78 9.48 29.45
C ASP A 65 15.02 8.06 29.98
N GLY A 66 15.90 7.93 30.98
CA GLY A 66 16.16 6.68 31.70
C GLY A 66 17.12 5.67 31.03
N GLY A 67 17.89 6.06 30.01
CA GLY A 67 18.92 5.21 29.40
C GLY A 67 18.38 3.95 28.71
N ARG A 68 17.10 3.97 28.32
CA ARG A 68 16.44 2.85 27.64
C ARG A 68 16.74 2.91 26.14
N VAL A 69 17.07 1.77 25.54
CA VAL A 69 17.26 1.67 24.09
C VAL A 69 15.91 1.80 23.37
N GLU A 70 15.87 2.65 22.36
CA GLU A 70 14.73 2.78 21.45
C GLU A 70 15.08 2.28 20.06
N TRP A 71 14.07 1.76 19.37
CA TRP A 71 14.19 1.11 18.07
C TRP A 71 13.34 1.80 17.02
N ASN A 72 13.84 1.85 15.79
CA ASN A 72 13.09 2.29 14.61
C ASN A 72 13.46 1.42 13.40
N THR A 73 12.59 1.35 12.39
CA THR A 73 12.93 0.69 11.12
C THR A 73 13.96 1.46 10.31
N THR A 74 14.85 0.75 9.63
CA THR A 74 15.66 1.31 8.53
C THR A 74 14.85 1.33 7.23
N ILE A 75 15.44 1.80 6.12
CA ILE A 75 14.84 1.66 4.78
C ILE A 75 14.59 0.18 4.45
N THR A 76 15.55 -0.70 4.74
CA THR A 76 15.41 -2.15 4.56
C THR A 76 14.33 -2.73 5.48
N GLY A 77 14.24 -2.23 6.72
CA GLY A 77 13.13 -2.51 7.64
C GLY A 77 11.77 -2.12 7.09
N GLY A 78 11.67 -0.96 6.43
CA GLY A 78 10.46 -0.53 5.74
C GLY A 78 10.01 -1.50 4.65
N ALA A 79 10.94 -2.13 3.92
CA ALA A 79 10.58 -3.17 2.96
C ALA A 79 9.99 -4.43 3.63
N LEU A 80 10.42 -4.75 4.85
CA LEU A 80 9.93 -5.86 5.67
C LEU A 80 8.51 -5.59 6.21
N THR A 81 8.17 -4.36 6.59
CA THR A 81 6.80 -4.01 7.04
C THR A 81 5.76 -4.28 5.95
N MET A 82 6.15 -4.00 4.70
CA MET A 82 5.34 -4.17 3.50
C MET A 82 5.38 -5.59 2.92
N ALA A 83 6.14 -6.51 3.52
CA ALA A 83 6.38 -7.81 2.91
C ALA A 83 5.12 -8.69 2.83
N SER A 84 4.93 -9.45 1.75
CA SER A 84 3.77 -10.32 1.58
C SER A 84 4.11 -11.80 1.79
N PHE A 85 3.17 -12.56 2.37
CA PHE A 85 3.19 -14.03 2.43
C PHE A 85 2.40 -14.69 1.29
N LEU A 86 1.81 -13.89 0.41
CA LEU A 86 1.02 -14.41 -0.70
C LEU A 86 1.93 -15.14 -1.69
N LYS A 87 1.44 -16.29 -2.17
CA LYS A 87 2.12 -17.05 -3.23
C LYS A 87 2.04 -16.27 -4.55
N PRO A 88 3.04 -16.39 -5.42
CA PRO A 88 2.95 -15.80 -6.75
C PRO A 88 1.68 -16.23 -7.49
N ILE A 89 1.20 -15.37 -8.37
CA ILE A 89 0.06 -15.61 -9.25
C ILE A 89 0.54 -15.84 -10.67
N SER A 90 -0.18 -16.66 -11.44
CA SER A 90 0.10 -16.79 -12.88
C SER A 90 -0.20 -15.50 -13.62
N ARG A 91 0.45 -15.29 -14.77
CA ARG A 91 0.14 -14.20 -15.70
C ARG A 91 -1.36 -14.11 -16.03
N THR A 92 -1.98 -15.24 -16.36
CA THR A 92 -3.44 -15.29 -16.64
C THR A 92 -4.28 -14.80 -15.47
N ARG A 93 -3.87 -15.06 -14.22
CA ARG A 93 -4.57 -14.53 -13.04
C ARG A 93 -4.37 -13.03 -12.90
N ALA A 94 -3.16 -12.51 -13.16
CA ALA A 94 -2.91 -11.06 -13.15
C ALA A 94 -3.70 -10.32 -14.24
N GLU A 95 -3.81 -10.90 -15.44
CA GLU A 95 -4.64 -10.35 -16.54
C GLU A 95 -6.12 -10.28 -16.15
N LYS A 96 -6.65 -11.33 -15.49
CA LYS A 96 -8.03 -11.32 -14.96
C LYS A 96 -8.22 -10.25 -13.88
N LEU A 97 -7.25 -10.08 -12.98
CA LEU A 97 -7.29 -9.02 -11.98
C LEU A 97 -7.30 -7.64 -12.64
N LEU A 98 -6.44 -7.42 -13.65
CA LEU A 98 -6.37 -6.17 -14.39
C LEU A 98 -7.70 -5.88 -15.10
N ALA A 99 -8.24 -6.84 -15.84
CA ALA A 99 -9.53 -6.68 -16.53
C ALA A 99 -10.64 -6.25 -15.55
N GLY A 100 -10.72 -6.89 -14.38
CA GLY A 100 -11.68 -6.50 -13.36
C GLY A 100 -11.43 -5.10 -12.78
N VAL A 101 -10.17 -4.66 -12.66
CA VAL A 101 -9.87 -3.28 -12.24
C VAL A 101 -10.39 -2.28 -13.26
N LEU A 102 -10.18 -2.55 -14.56
CA LEU A 102 -10.61 -1.67 -15.64
C LEU A 102 -12.14 -1.56 -15.72
N GLU A 103 -12.85 -2.67 -15.56
CA GLU A 103 -14.32 -2.70 -15.46
C GLU A 103 -14.81 -1.82 -14.30
N ARG A 104 -14.26 -2.04 -13.09
CA ARG A 104 -14.61 -1.25 -11.92
C ARG A 104 -14.27 0.24 -12.05
N ALA A 105 -13.20 0.58 -12.76
CA ALA A 105 -12.84 1.98 -13.04
C ALA A 105 -13.85 2.64 -13.98
N ALA A 106 -14.31 1.91 -15.00
CA ALA A 106 -15.36 2.38 -15.89
C ALA A 106 -16.69 2.58 -15.14
N ASP A 107 -17.09 1.60 -14.32
CA ASP A 107 -18.29 1.70 -13.47
C ASP A 107 -18.21 2.89 -12.50
N TYR A 108 -17.06 3.09 -11.85
CA TYR A 108 -16.83 4.22 -10.96
C TYR A 108 -16.96 5.57 -11.69
N ASN A 109 -16.40 5.67 -12.89
CA ASN A 109 -16.47 6.90 -13.68
C ASN A 109 -17.88 7.18 -14.24
N ALA A 110 -18.67 6.13 -14.50
CA ALA A 110 -20.05 6.24 -14.97
C ALA A 110 -21.03 6.71 -13.88
N ASP A 111 -20.67 6.59 -12.61
CA ASP A 111 -21.47 7.10 -11.48
C ASP A 111 -21.17 8.60 -11.23
N ASP A 112 -22.09 9.46 -11.65
CA ASP A 112 -22.02 10.92 -11.45
C ASP A 112 -22.11 11.36 -9.98
N GLY A 113 -22.52 10.45 -9.09
CA GLY A 113 -22.47 10.63 -7.66
C GLY A 113 -21.05 10.61 -7.10
N LYS A 114 -20.07 10.04 -7.81
CA LYS A 114 -18.68 9.98 -7.36
C LYS A 114 -18.00 11.35 -7.38
N LEU A 115 -17.29 11.66 -6.30
CA LEU A 115 -16.62 12.95 -6.13
C LEU A 115 -15.40 13.11 -7.06
N TYR A 116 -14.74 12.01 -7.37
CA TYR A 116 -13.59 11.96 -8.26
C TYR A 116 -13.90 11.26 -9.57
N VAL A 117 -13.01 11.49 -10.54
CA VAL A 117 -12.95 10.79 -11.83
C VAL A 117 -11.56 10.20 -11.96
N ILE A 118 -11.48 8.89 -12.21
CA ILE A 118 -10.23 8.22 -12.54
C ILE A 118 -9.84 8.60 -13.96
N THR A 119 -8.72 9.29 -14.16
CA THR A 119 -8.30 9.81 -15.47
C THR A 119 -7.31 8.90 -16.18
N GLU A 120 -6.51 8.13 -15.44
CA GLU A 120 -5.53 7.21 -16.00
C GLU A 120 -5.27 6.04 -15.03
N ILE A 121 -5.11 4.84 -15.58
CA ILE A 121 -4.51 3.69 -14.86
C ILE A 121 -3.35 3.19 -15.69
N ALA A 122 -2.18 3.05 -15.06
CA ALA A 122 -0.99 2.48 -15.64
C ALA A 122 -0.53 1.24 -14.87
N VAL A 123 -0.08 0.22 -15.60
CA VAL A 123 0.61 -0.95 -15.03
C VAL A 123 2.11 -0.69 -14.98
N PHE A 124 2.78 -1.26 -14.00
CA PHE A 124 4.24 -1.23 -13.90
C PHE A 124 4.78 -2.47 -13.17
N GLY A 125 6.08 -2.47 -12.89
CA GLY A 125 6.70 -3.50 -12.06
C GLY A 125 6.72 -4.87 -12.75
N SER A 126 6.54 -5.93 -11.97
CA SER A 126 6.76 -7.31 -12.47
C SER A 126 5.83 -7.71 -13.63
N TYR A 127 4.66 -7.07 -13.74
CA TYR A 127 3.68 -7.35 -14.79
C TYR A 127 4.21 -7.07 -16.21
N LEU A 128 5.07 -6.06 -16.37
CA LEU A 128 5.63 -5.64 -17.65
C LEU A 128 6.74 -6.56 -18.17
N ARG A 129 7.31 -7.42 -17.33
CA ARG A 129 8.35 -8.38 -17.75
C ARG A 129 7.72 -9.48 -18.60
N PRO A 130 8.02 -9.61 -19.90
CA PRO A 130 7.31 -10.53 -20.79
C PRO A 130 7.58 -12.00 -20.47
N ASP A 131 8.73 -12.30 -19.88
CA ASP A 131 9.23 -13.63 -19.51
C ASP A 131 8.75 -14.09 -18.12
N ALA A 132 8.14 -13.21 -17.32
CA ALA A 132 7.64 -13.58 -16.01
C ALA A 132 6.39 -14.48 -16.13
N VAL A 133 6.57 -15.77 -15.82
CA VAL A 133 5.49 -16.77 -15.77
C VAL A 133 4.66 -16.61 -14.48
N GLU A 134 5.33 -16.23 -13.40
CA GLU A 134 4.74 -15.96 -12.09
C GLU A 134 5.00 -14.51 -11.66
N LEU A 135 3.95 -13.86 -11.16
CA LEU A 135 3.93 -12.47 -10.73
C LEU A 135 3.66 -12.42 -9.23
N GLY A 136 4.20 -11.43 -8.53
CA GLY A 136 3.87 -11.28 -7.09
C GLY A 136 2.46 -10.77 -6.88
N ASP A 137 2.17 -9.75 -7.65
CA ASP A 137 1.07 -8.82 -7.52
C ASP A 137 0.96 -8.04 -8.83
N LEU A 138 -0.13 -7.30 -8.94
CA LEU A 138 -0.42 -6.35 -9.99
C LEU A 138 -0.23 -4.95 -9.40
N ASP A 139 0.83 -4.27 -9.84
CA ASP A 139 1.16 -2.91 -9.43
C ASP A 139 0.54 -1.90 -10.40
N LEU A 140 -0.27 -1.00 -9.86
CA LEU A 140 -1.04 -0.01 -10.61
C LEU A 140 -0.78 1.40 -10.10
N ALA A 141 -0.52 2.33 -11.02
CA ALA A 141 -0.57 3.77 -10.75
C ALA A 141 -1.90 4.32 -11.25
N VAL A 142 -2.57 5.10 -10.41
CA VAL A 142 -3.90 5.68 -10.68
C VAL A 142 -3.82 7.19 -10.55
N LYS A 143 -4.19 7.88 -11.63
CA LYS A 143 -4.43 9.31 -11.64
C LYS A 143 -5.92 9.56 -11.59
N PHE A 144 -6.31 10.60 -10.86
CA PHE A 144 -7.68 11.03 -10.72
C PHE A 144 -7.75 12.54 -10.51
N THR A 145 -8.92 13.12 -10.71
CA THR A 145 -9.19 14.54 -10.47
C THR A 145 -10.58 14.73 -9.88
N GLY A 146 -10.83 15.93 -9.36
CA GLY A 146 -12.17 16.37 -8.96
C GLY A 146 -13.16 16.26 -10.12
N ARG A 147 -14.30 15.61 -9.91
CA ARG A 147 -15.38 15.59 -10.92
C ARG A 147 -15.94 16.99 -11.17
N ARG A 148 -15.96 17.81 -10.13
CA ARG A 148 -16.46 19.18 -10.12
C ARG A 148 -15.41 20.11 -9.49
N PRO A 149 -15.46 21.43 -9.76
CA PRO A 149 -14.52 22.38 -9.19
C PRO A 149 -14.48 22.36 -7.65
N ASP A 150 -15.62 22.09 -7.02
CA ASP A 150 -15.79 22.03 -5.57
C ASP A 150 -15.44 20.66 -4.96
N ALA A 151 -14.93 19.71 -5.76
CA ALA A 151 -14.74 18.32 -5.30
C ALA A 151 -13.76 18.17 -4.13
N ASN A 152 -12.92 19.17 -3.89
CA ASN A 152 -11.98 19.20 -2.77
C ASN A 152 -12.37 20.24 -1.69
N GLU A 153 -13.50 20.93 -1.86
CA GLU A 153 -13.99 21.85 -0.84
C GLU A 153 -14.46 21.06 0.39
N PRO A 154 -14.13 21.51 1.62
CA PRO A 154 -14.43 20.76 2.83
C PRO A 154 -15.90 20.34 2.95
N ASP A 155 -16.84 21.26 2.69
CA ASP A 155 -18.28 20.99 2.81
C ASP A 155 -18.75 19.90 1.85
N THR A 156 -18.23 19.89 0.61
CA THR A 156 -18.55 18.87 -0.39
C THR A 156 -17.99 17.51 0.02
N VAL A 157 -16.77 17.46 0.55
CA VAL A 157 -16.15 16.23 1.06
C VAL A 157 -16.93 15.69 2.27
N PHE A 158 -17.33 16.55 3.21
CA PHE A 158 -18.10 16.14 4.38
C PHE A 158 -19.49 15.63 4.00
N ALA A 159 -20.18 16.32 3.10
CA ALA A 159 -21.48 15.87 2.60
C ALA A 159 -21.38 14.51 1.89
N TYR A 160 -20.33 14.30 1.10
CA TYR A 160 -20.06 13.01 0.46
C TYR A 160 -19.79 11.90 1.48
N ALA A 161 -18.98 12.18 2.50
CA ALA A 161 -18.68 11.22 3.56
C ALA A 161 -19.92 10.88 4.39
N ASP A 162 -20.74 11.87 4.74
CA ASP A 162 -22.01 11.67 5.46
C ASP A 162 -22.99 10.81 4.64
N ALA A 163 -23.15 11.11 3.35
CA ALA A 163 -23.99 10.35 2.43
C ALA A 163 -23.57 8.87 2.28
N SER A 164 -22.32 8.52 2.62
CA SER A 164 -21.87 7.12 2.60
C SER A 164 -22.46 6.27 3.73
N GLY A 165 -23.07 6.90 4.75
CA GLY A 165 -23.62 6.22 5.94
C GLY A 165 -22.55 5.59 6.84
N ARG A 166 -21.28 5.94 6.66
CA ARG A 166 -20.15 5.41 7.43
C ARG A 166 -19.82 6.28 8.62
N ASN A 167 -19.37 5.63 9.69
CA ASN A 167 -18.74 6.30 10.82
C ASN A 167 -17.23 6.37 10.62
N PHE A 168 -16.67 7.56 10.80
CA PHE A 168 -15.23 7.81 10.69
C PHE A 168 -14.64 8.09 12.08
N PRO A 169 -13.52 7.42 12.44
CA PRO A 169 -12.91 7.60 13.77
C PRO A 169 -12.17 8.94 13.92
N THR A 170 -11.83 9.60 12.81
CA THR A 170 -11.06 10.85 12.80
C THR A 170 -11.50 11.76 11.65
N LEU A 171 -11.26 13.06 11.81
CA LEU A 171 -11.47 14.05 10.74
C LEU A 171 -10.68 13.70 9.48
N PHE A 172 -9.45 13.24 9.63
CA PHE A 172 -8.61 12.82 8.51
C PHE A 172 -9.23 11.66 7.74
N ALA A 173 -9.80 10.67 8.44
CA ALA A 173 -10.49 9.55 7.80
C ALA A 173 -11.72 10.02 7.01
N THR A 174 -12.44 11.03 7.52
CA THR A 174 -13.56 11.65 6.81
C THR A 174 -13.09 12.36 5.53
N ILE A 175 -12.06 13.21 5.63
CA ILE A 175 -11.54 13.98 4.49
C ILE A 175 -10.97 13.06 3.40
N ALA A 176 -10.24 12.01 3.80
CA ALA A 176 -9.64 11.06 2.87
C ALA A 176 -10.64 10.05 2.29
N TRP A 177 -11.89 10.04 2.76
CA TRP A 177 -12.88 9.01 2.39
C TRP A 177 -13.12 8.88 0.88
N PRO A 178 -13.33 9.96 0.10
CA PRO A 178 -13.65 9.81 -1.32
C PRO A 178 -12.52 9.12 -2.11
N GLN A 179 -11.25 9.46 -1.82
CA GLN A 179 -10.09 8.78 -2.39
C GLN A 179 -9.99 7.34 -1.87
N THR A 180 -10.19 7.14 -0.56
CA THR A 180 -10.14 5.82 0.07
C THR A 180 -11.16 4.87 -0.53
N GLU A 181 -12.39 5.33 -0.77
CA GLU A 181 -13.46 4.55 -1.40
C GLU A 181 -13.05 4.12 -2.81
N MET A 182 -12.59 5.05 -3.64
CA MET A 182 -12.10 4.78 -5.00
C MET A 182 -11.02 3.70 -4.99
N LEU A 183 -10.00 3.84 -4.15
CA LEU A 183 -8.90 2.86 -4.06
C LEU A 183 -9.37 1.50 -3.55
N GLN A 184 -10.28 1.46 -2.57
CA GLN A 184 -10.84 0.21 -2.06
C GLN A 184 -11.66 -0.51 -3.13
N LEU A 185 -12.45 0.23 -3.91
CA LEU A 185 -13.26 -0.29 -5.01
C LEU A 185 -12.35 -0.88 -6.10
N LEU A 186 -11.31 -0.15 -6.52
CA LEU A 186 -10.36 -0.65 -7.51
C LEU A 186 -9.65 -1.92 -7.03
N ARG A 187 -9.28 -2.02 -5.75
CA ARG A 187 -8.62 -3.22 -5.20
C ARG A 187 -9.55 -4.41 -5.02
N ASN A 188 -10.85 -4.18 -4.81
CA ASN A 188 -11.84 -5.21 -4.51
C ASN A 188 -11.35 -6.23 -3.46
N ARG A 189 -10.74 -5.72 -2.38
CA ARG A 189 -10.14 -6.51 -1.28
C ARG A 189 -9.05 -7.51 -1.72
N SER A 190 -8.58 -7.45 -2.96
CA SER A 190 -7.50 -8.32 -3.44
C SER A 190 -6.18 -7.91 -2.79
N GLY A 191 -5.54 -8.87 -2.11
CA GLY A 191 -4.17 -8.72 -1.63
C GLY A 191 -3.11 -8.75 -2.73
N TYR A 192 -3.51 -9.03 -3.98
CA TYR A 192 -2.64 -9.07 -5.15
C TYR A 192 -2.72 -7.79 -6.00
N ILE A 193 -3.55 -6.81 -5.64
CA ILE A 193 -3.65 -5.53 -6.35
C ILE A 193 -3.08 -4.44 -5.44
N ASN A 194 -1.98 -3.84 -5.88
CA ASN A 194 -1.38 -2.66 -5.28
C ASN A 194 -1.76 -1.45 -6.12
N VAL A 195 -2.28 -0.41 -5.48
CA VAL A 195 -2.70 0.83 -6.16
C VAL A 195 -1.95 1.99 -5.53
N HIS A 196 -1.29 2.76 -6.37
CA HIS A 196 -0.50 3.93 -6.04
C HIS A 196 -1.16 5.16 -6.66
N THR A 197 -1.13 6.28 -5.94
CA THR A 197 -1.64 7.58 -6.43
C THR A 197 -0.53 8.61 -6.62
N GLU A 198 0.70 8.23 -6.26
CA GLU A 198 1.89 9.01 -6.47
C GLU A 198 2.26 9.05 -7.96
N ASP A 199 3.03 10.09 -8.31
CA ASP A 199 3.61 10.19 -9.65
C ASP A 199 4.65 9.08 -9.85
N ILE A 200 4.27 8.05 -10.61
CA ILE A 200 5.10 6.87 -10.86
C ILE A 200 6.42 7.19 -11.57
N THR A 201 6.48 8.29 -12.33
CA THR A 201 7.69 8.70 -13.05
C THR A 201 8.84 9.06 -12.10
N ARG A 202 8.54 9.28 -10.81
CA ARG A 202 9.54 9.47 -9.76
C ARG A 202 10.26 8.17 -9.37
N PHE A 203 9.68 7.03 -9.70
CA PHE A 203 10.16 5.70 -9.28
C PHE A 203 10.60 4.82 -10.45
N THR A 204 9.98 4.98 -11.62
CA THR A 204 10.32 4.20 -12.80
C THR A 204 9.83 4.86 -14.09
N ASP A 205 10.62 4.67 -15.16
CA ASP A 205 10.22 4.99 -16.53
C ASP A 205 9.52 3.81 -17.24
N ASP A 206 9.54 2.61 -16.63
CA ASP A 206 8.93 1.40 -17.17
C ASP A 206 7.50 1.23 -16.65
N TRP A 207 6.57 1.95 -17.31
CA TRP A 207 5.15 1.89 -17.04
C TRP A 207 4.35 1.93 -18.35
N ARG A 208 3.13 1.38 -18.33
CA ARG A 208 2.22 1.39 -19.50
C ARG A 208 0.83 1.82 -19.10
N ALA A 209 0.32 2.90 -19.67
CA ALA A 209 -1.09 3.28 -19.54
C ALA A 209 -1.98 2.18 -20.16
N VAL A 210 -2.99 1.75 -19.40
CA VAL A 210 -3.97 0.72 -19.76
C VAL A 210 -5.41 1.21 -19.67
N TYR A 211 -5.61 2.41 -19.12
CA TYR A 211 -6.89 3.10 -19.02
C TYR A 211 -6.67 4.61 -19.16
N ARG A 212 -7.54 5.30 -19.90
CA ARG A 212 -7.60 6.76 -19.99
C ARG A 212 -9.06 7.20 -20.03
N TYR A 213 -9.39 8.25 -19.30
CA TYR A 213 -10.73 8.84 -19.28
C TYR A 213 -10.70 10.38 -19.38
N PRO A 214 -11.56 11.01 -20.22
CA PRO A 214 -12.40 10.35 -21.21
C PRO A 214 -11.53 9.58 -22.22
N ALA A 215 -12.08 8.52 -22.82
CA ALA A 215 -11.36 7.79 -23.85
C ALA A 215 -10.92 8.80 -24.91
N THR A 216 -9.61 8.94 -25.12
CA THR A 216 -9.12 9.83 -26.17
C THR A 216 -9.70 9.28 -27.46
N GLU A 217 -10.47 10.09 -28.20
CA GLU A 217 -10.81 9.73 -29.58
C GLU A 217 -9.48 9.41 -30.26
N SER A 218 -9.36 8.18 -30.77
CA SER A 218 -8.26 7.78 -31.62
C SER A 218 -8.23 8.79 -32.76
N SER A 219 -7.33 9.78 -32.71
CA SER A 219 -7.11 10.65 -33.84
C SER A 219 -6.65 9.74 -34.98
N PRO A 220 -7.36 9.69 -36.12
CA PRO A 220 -6.90 8.88 -37.23
C PRO A 220 -5.54 9.44 -37.64
N ALA A 221 -4.54 8.56 -37.76
CA ALA A 221 -3.25 8.90 -38.30
C ALA A 221 -3.45 9.67 -39.62
N GLN A 222 -2.95 10.91 -39.66
CA GLN A 222 -2.60 11.59 -40.90
C GLN A 222 -1.14 11.33 -41.19
#